data_AF-A0A1F7UMR7-F1
#
_entry.id   AF-A0A1F7UMR7-F1
#
_cell.length_a   1.000
_cell.length_b   1.000
_cell.length_c   1.000
_cell.angle_alpha   90.00
_cell.angle_beta   90.00
_cell.angle_gamma   90.00
#
_symmetry.space_group_name_H-M   'P 1'
#
loop_
_entity.id
_entity.type
_entity.pdbx_description
1 polymer ?
#
loop_
_entity_poly.entity_id
_entity_poly.type
_entity_poly.pdbx_seq_one_letter_code
_entity_poly.pdbx_strand_id
1 'polypeptide(L)'
;MERFRPEKTKTEYAADRAQITTLQRVPLNRIPEPLRKFHWPIELQGKGEVRESDKTFIIKYPKGDMLLSYATLIHELGHPLQHERNPALQKGTRTHANLLAEERDAWERGWSRFRQANPELIERLEIATSAFHAKAASAPKSFREMYDWIRANTLKMVEVQRLLFEGSSKSEGAGSDALAAELERVGINDFLEAYSQLRIHEPIDDMEAQAAIQRTLAVIVKEIQ
;
A
#
# COMPACT_ATOMS: atom_id res chain seq x y z
N MET A 1 7.97 -51.88 -0.70
CA MET A 1 6.79 -51.44 0.07
C MET A 1 7.00 -49.99 0.46
N GLU A 2 5.93 -49.23 0.30
CA GLU A 2 5.84 -47.78 0.15
C GLU A 2 6.51 -46.93 1.25
N ARG A 3 6.91 -45.71 0.88
CA ARG A 3 6.74 -44.55 1.76
C ARG A 3 6.07 -43.43 0.98
N PHE A 4 4.78 -43.29 1.28
CA PHE A 4 3.99 -42.06 1.24
C PHE A 4 4.86 -40.81 1.09
N ARG A 5 4.60 -40.01 0.06
CA ARG A 5 4.76 -38.56 0.17
C ARG A 5 3.43 -37.92 -0.16
N PRO A 6 2.87 -37.12 0.76
CA PRO A 6 1.52 -36.64 0.70
C PRO A 6 1.32 -35.78 -0.55
N GLU A 7 0.17 -35.97 -1.19
CA GLU A 7 -0.34 -35.08 -2.21
C GLU A 7 -0.24 -33.64 -1.70
N LYS A 8 0.24 -32.74 -2.55
CA LYS A 8 0.12 -31.30 -2.31
C LYS A 8 -1.38 -31.02 -2.16
N THR A 9 -1.87 -30.88 -0.94
CA THR A 9 -3.20 -30.34 -0.68
C THR A 9 -3.26 -28.99 -1.37
N LYS A 10 -4.08 -28.89 -2.43
CA LYS A 10 -4.31 -27.65 -3.15
C LYS A 10 -4.83 -26.64 -2.14
N THR A 11 -4.03 -25.63 -1.80
CA THR A 11 -4.48 -24.58 -0.89
C THR A 11 -5.64 -23.85 -1.55
N GLU A 12 -6.84 -23.94 -0.95
CA GLU A 12 -8.05 -23.34 -1.51
C GLU A 12 -8.16 -21.89 -1.06
N TYR A 13 -7.87 -20.97 -1.99
CA TYR A 13 -8.13 -19.54 -1.85
C TYR A 13 -9.46 -19.21 -2.54
N ALA A 14 -10.34 -18.48 -1.86
CA ALA A 14 -11.60 -18.02 -2.43
C ALA A 14 -11.83 -16.54 -2.07
N ALA A 15 -12.30 -15.74 -3.04
CA ALA A 15 -12.46 -14.29 -2.88
C ALA A 15 -13.59 -13.91 -1.89
N ASP A 16 -14.56 -14.82 -1.69
CA ASP A 16 -15.60 -14.71 -0.67
C ASP A 16 -15.06 -14.79 0.77
N ARG A 17 -13.86 -15.35 0.97
CA ARG A 17 -13.14 -15.36 2.26
C ARG A 17 -12.33 -14.08 2.47
N ALA A 18 -12.82 -12.91 2.04
CA ALA A 18 -12.14 -11.64 2.28
C ALA A 18 -12.67 -10.93 3.52
N GLN A 19 -11.76 -10.44 4.36
CA GLN A 19 -12.04 -9.46 5.41
C GLN A 19 -11.59 -8.09 4.92
N ILE A 20 -12.56 -7.27 4.51
CA ILE A 20 -12.33 -5.91 4.01
C ILE A 20 -12.68 -4.93 5.13
N THR A 21 -11.74 -4.07 5.51
CA THR A 21 -11.93 -3.07 6.58
C THR A 21 -11.57 -1.68 6.08
N THR A 22 -12.55 -0.79 6.12
CA THR A 22 -12.32 0.64 5.85
C THR A 22 -11.70 1.33 7.07
N LEU A 23 -10.57 2.01 6.89
CA LEU A 23 -9.93 2.83 7.92
C LEU A 23 -10.50 4.24 7.85
N GLN A 24 -11.56 4.49 8.61
CA GLN A 24 -12.24 5.79 8.63
C GLN A 24 -11.45 6.85 9.40
N ARG A 25 -10.67 6.42 10.41
CA ARG A 25 -9.65 7.20 11.13
C ARG A 25 -8.65 6.22 11.74
N VAL A 26 -7.37 6.33 11.43
CA VAL A 26 -6.35 5.74 12.30
C VAL A 26 -6.24 6.69 13.52
N PRO A 27 -6.43 6.20 14.75
CA PRO A 27 -6.16 7.02 15.92
C PRO A 27 -4.72 7.55 15.82
N LEU A 28 -4.51 8.87 15.91
CA LEU A 28 -3.17 9.48 15.78
C LEU A 28 -2.17 8.80 16.72
N ASN A 29 -2.60 8.38 17.91
CA ASN A 29 -1.79 7.65 18.88
C ASN A 29 -1.26 6.27 18.42
N ARG A 30 -1.71 5.73 17.28
CA ARG A 30 -1.15 4.52 16.65
C ARG A 30 -0.06 4.80 15.61
N ILE A 31 0.09 6.06 15.21
CA ILE A 31 1.21 6.50 14.36
C ILE A 31 2.40 6.78 15.29
N PRO A 32 3.60 6.24 15.01
CA PRO A 32 4.81 6.57 15.77
C PRO A 32 4.93 8.09 15.96
N GLU A 33 5.20 8.53 17.20
CA GLU A 33 5.29 9.96 17.54
C GLU A 33 6.16 10.77 16.56
N PRO A 34 7.31 10.25 16.08
CA PRO A 34 8.10 10.97 15.11
C PRO A 34 7.33 11.22 13.81
N LEU A 35 6.63 10.22 13.25
CA LEU A 35 5.83 10.37 12.02
C LEU A 35 4.61 11.28 12.19
N ARG A 36 4.03 11.33 13.39
CA ARG A 36 2.94 12.27 13.71
C ARG A 36 3.40 13.72 13.63
N LYS A 37 4.60 14.02 14.13
CA LYS A 37 5.16 15.39 14.11
C LYS A 37 5.32 15.91 12.68
N PHE A 38 5.54 15.02 11.72
CA PHE A 38 5.65 15.36 10.30
C PHE A 38 4.33 15.26 9.54
N HIS A 39 3.17 15.16 10.21
CA HIS A 39 1.87 15.11 9.54
C HIS A 39 1.74 14.05 8.44
N TRP A 40 2.42 12.90 8.60
CA TRP A 40 2.37 11.83 7.60
C TRP A 40 0.91 11.41 7.34
N PRO A 41 0.44 11.36 6.07
CA PRO A 41 -0.98 11.23 5.79
C PRO A 41 -1.50 9.85 6.15
N ILE A 42 -2.68 9.84 6.73
CA ILE A 42 -3.36 8.61 7.13
C ILE A 42 -3.87 7.83 5.92
N GLU A 43 -4.10 8.56 4.84
CA GLU A 43 -4.55 8.09 3.52
C GLU A 43 -3.48 7.28 2.78
N LEU A 44 -2.25 7.25 3.30
CA LEU A 44 -1.14 6.43 2.81
C LEU A 44 -0.90 5.20 3.70
N GLN A 45 -1.86 4.84 4.55
CA GLN A 45 -1.77 3.67 5.42
C GLN A 45 -2.84 2.65 5.02
N GLY A 46 -2.39 1.43 4.74
CA GLY A 46 -3.26 0.29 4.49
C GLY A 46 -2.66 -0.99 5.07
N LYS A 47 -3.33 -2.10 4.78
CA LYS A 47 -2.81 -3.44 5.06
C LYS A 47 -3.38 -4.46 4.07
N GLY A 48 -2.52 -5.15 3.35
CA GLY A 48 -2.84 -6.33 2.57
C GLY A 48 -2.09 -7.55 3.11
N GLU A 49 -2.79 -8.60 3.49
CA GLU A 49 -2.17 -9.87 3.86
C GLU A 49 -3.10 -11.05 3.62
N VAL A 50 -2.54 -12.26 3.72
CA VAL A 50 -3.30 -13.51 3.78
C VAL A 50 -3.16 -14.07 5.18
N ARG A 51 -4.27 -14.39 5.82
CA ARG A 51 -4.24 -15.08 7.11
C ARG A 51 -3.96 -16.55 6.88
N GLU A 52 -2.81 -17.02 7.37
CA GLU A 52 -2.36 -18.39 7.14
C GLU A 52 -3.32 -19.48 7.66
N SER A 53 -4.04 -19.21 8.75
CA SER A 53 -4.89 -20.21 9.41
C SER A 53 -6.13 -20.62 8.62
N ASP A 54 -6.75 -19.66 7.92
CA ASP A 54 -8.03 -19.86 7.22
C ASP A 54 -7.99 -19.41 5.75
N LYS A 55 -6.81 -18.96 5.30
CA LYS A 55 -6.54 -18.47 3.94
C LYS A 55 -7.44 -17.29 3.54
N THR A 56 -7.89 -16.53 4.53
CA THR A 56 -8.67 -15.30 4.36
C THR A 56 -7.77 -14.16 3.87
N PHE A 57 -8.20 -13.44 2.84
CA PHE A 57 -7.56 -12.18 2.45
C PHE A 57 -7.96 -11.06 3.41
N ILE A 58 -7.00 -10.39 4.04
CA ILE A 58 -7.27 -9.23 4.89
C ILE A 58 -6.81 -7.99 4.13
N ILE A 59 -7.76 -7.13 3.80
CA ILE A 59 -7.52 -5.84 3.13
C ILE A 59 -8.03 -4.72 4.02
N LYS A 60 -7.15 -3.79 4.38
CA LYS A 60 -7.47 -2.56 5.09
C LYS A 60 -7.01 -1.38 4.26
N TYR A 61 -7.87 -0.41 4.05
CA TYR A 61 -7.55 0.76 3.24
C TYR A 61 -8.17 2.02 3.85
N PRO A 62 -7.57 3.20 3.63
CA PRO A 62 -8.09 4.44 4.18
C PRO A 62 -9.34 4.90 3.43
N LYS A 63 -10.29 5.46 4.18
CA LYS A 63 -11.39 6.25 3.62
C LYS A 63 -11.10 7.71 3.86
N GLY A 64 -10.39 8.29 2.91
CA GLY A 64 -10.16 9.72 2.79
C GLY A 64 -10.33 10.09 1.33
N ASP A 65 -9.46 10.96 0.83
CA ASP A 65 -9.45 11.40 -0.57
C ASP A 65 -9.50 10.23 -1.57
N MET A 66 -10.38 10.31 -2.57
CA MET A 66 -10.64 9.25 -3.55
C MET A 66 -9.37 8.74 -4.23
N LEU A 67 -8.54 9.61 -4.82
CA LEU A 67 -7.40 9.17 -5.62
C LEU A 67 -6.32 8.54 -4.73
N LEU A 68 -6.06 9.14 -3.57
CA LEU A 68 -5.09 8.63 -2.60
C LEU A 68 -5.54 7.31 -1.99
N SER A 69 -6.81 7.22 -1.61
CA SER A 69 -7.40 6.01 -1.05
C SER A 69 -7.33 4.86 -2.04
N TYR A 70 -7.61 5.12 -3.32
CA TYR A 70 -7.46 4.10 -4.38
C TYR A 70 -6.00 3.72 -4.61
N ALA A 71 -5.06 4.67 -4.64
CA ALA A 71 -3.64 4.34 -4.79
C ALA A 71 -3.15 3.41 -3.67
N THR A 72 -3.51 3.70 -2.42
CA THR A 72 -3.18 2.85 -1.27
C THR A 72 -3.89 1.50 -1.36
N LEU A 73 -5.20 1.47 -1.64
CA LEU A 73 -5.96 0.22 -1.83
C LEU A 73 -5.34 -0.68 -2.90
N ILE A 74 -4.95 -0.11 -4.04
CA ILE A 74 -4.31 -0.84 -5.14
C ILE A 74 -2.97 -1.43 -4.68
N HIS A 75 -2.14 -0.67 -3.97
CA HIS A 75 -0.91 -1.16 -3.37
C HIS A 75 -1.16 -2.35 -2.43
N GLU A 76 -2.15 -2.25 -1.54
CA GLU A 76 -2.46 -3.32 -0.59
C GLU A 76 -2.89 -4.62 -1.28
N LEU A 77 -3.54 -4.53 -2.44
CA LEU A 77 -3.90 -5.70 -3.25
C LEU A 77 -2.69 -6.37 -3.93
N GLY A 78 -1.51 -5.76 -3.84
CA GLY A 78 -0.24 -6.32 -4.30
C GLY A 78 0.47 -7.23 -3.29
N HIS A 79 0.16 -7.10 -2.00
CA HIS A 79 0.75 -7.89 -0.91
C HIS A 79 0.27 -9.34 -0.82
N PRO A 80 -1.02 -9.67 -1.06
CA PRO A 80 -1.47 -11.04 -0.99
C PRO A 80 -0.59 -12.00 -1.80
N LEU A 81 -0.09 -13.02 -1.08
CA LEU A 81 0.71 -14.14 -1.60
C LEU A 81 2.11 -13.77 -2.12
N GLN A 82 2.61 -12.60 -1.80
CA GLN A 82 3.98 -12.17 -2.13
C GLN A 82 5.05 -13.16 -1.63
N HIS A 83 4.86 -13.69 -0.42
CA HIS A 83 5.80 -14.60 0.23
C HIS A 83 5.80 -16.02 -0.36
N GLU A 84 4.76 -16.43 -1.10
CA GLU A 84 4.71 -17.73 -1.76
C GLU A 84 5.53 -17.75 -3.05
N ARG A 85 5.64 -16.60 -3.73
CA ARG A 85 6.34 -16.48 -5.03
C ARG A 85 7.80 -16.07 -4.92
N ASN A 86 8.24 -15.56 -3.78
CA ASN A 86 9.63 -15.21 -3.56
C ASN A 86 10.18 -15.93 -2.31
N PRO A 87 10.70 -17.16 -2.46
CA PRO A 87 11.21 -17.98 -1.35
C PRO A 87 12.40 -17.36 -0.60
N ALA A 88 13.11 -16.40 -1.22
CA ALA A 88 14.16 -15.64 -0.54
C ALA A 88 13.60 -14.80 0.63
N LEU A 89 12.30 -14.50 0.60
CA LEU A 89 11.58 -13.75 1.65
C LEU A 89 11.13 -14.64 2.83
N GLN A 90 11.08 -15.97 2.66
CA GLN A 90 10.66 -16.90 3.73
C GLN A 90 11.76 -17.16 4.78
N LYS A 91 13.02 -16.86 4.48
CA LYS A 91 14.19 -17.29 5.28
C LYS A 91 14.63 -16.34 6.41
N GLY A 92 13.70 -15.60 7.01
CA GLY A 92 13.94 -14.93 8.31
C GLY A 92 14.96 -13.78 8.32
N THR A 93 15.62 -13.47 7.20
CA THR A 93 16.41 -12.25 7.03
C THR A 93 15.53 -11.19 6.36
N ARG A 94 14.66 -10.56 7.15
CA ARG A 94 14.06 -9.26 6.80
C ARG A 94 15.17 -8.21 6.79
N THR A 95 15.95 -8.19 5.71
CA THR A 95 16.85 -7.08 5.45
C THR A 95 16.03 -5.90 4.94
N HIS A 96 16.53 -4.69 5.15
CA HIS A 96 15.88 -3.51 4.61
C HIS A 96 15.73 -3.56 3.08
N ALA A 97 16.74 -4.09 2.39
CA ALA A 97 16.69 -4.26 0.94
C ALA A 97 15.57 -5.21 0.50
N ASN A 98 15.31 -6.27 1.28
CA ASN A 98 14.19 -7.18 1.03
C ASN A 98 12.84 -6.47 1.24
N LEU A 99 12.70 -5.68 2.31
CA LEU A 99 11.47 -4.91 2.56
C LEU A 99 11.21 -3.90 1.41
N LEU A 100 12.22 -3.17 0.97
CA LEU A 100 12.05 -2.21 -0.12
C LEU A 100 11.69 -2.91 -1.44
N ALA A 101 12.26 -4.08 -1.70
CA ALA A 101 11.91 -4.89 -2.86
C ALA A 101 10.48 -5.45 -2.75
N GLU A 102 10.07 -5.88 -1.56
CA GLU A 102 8.69 -6.31 -1.26
C GLU A 102 7.70 -5.19 -1.56
N GLU A 103 7.93 -4.01 -1.02
CA GLU A 103 7.05 -2.86 -1.24
C GLU A 103 6.95 -2.50 -2.71
N ARG A 104 8.08 -2.42 -3.43
CA ARG A 104 8.10 -2.15 -4.89
C ARG A 104 7.27 -3.15 -5.69
N ASP A 105 7.44 -4.43 -5.39
CA ASP A 105 6.75 -5.54 -6.03
C ASP A 105 5.24 -5.53 -5.71
N ALA A 106 4.85 -5.17 -4.48
CA ALA A 106 3.45 -4.96 -4.12
C ALA A 106 2.83 -3.81 -4.95
N TRP A 107 3.51 -2.66 -5.06
CA TRP A 107 3.03 -1.55 -5.90
C TRP A 107 2.84 -1.95 -7.38
N GLU A 108 3.78 -2.69 -7.99
CA GLU A 108 3.65 -3.09 -9.39
C GLU A 108 2.57 -4.15 -9.62
N ARG A 109 2.50 -5.17 -8.76
CA ARG A 109 1.47 -6.22 -8.88
C ARG A 109 0.08 -5.69 -8.59
N GLY A 110 -0.06 -4.88 -7.55
CA GLY A 110 -1.30 -4.23 -7.19
C GLY A 110 -1.88 -3.49 -8.39
N TRP A 111 -1.05 -2.66 -9.04
CA TRP A 111 -1.44 -1.94 -10.25
C TRP A 111 -1.85 -2.87 -11.39
N SER A 112 -1.02 -3.85 -11.72
CA SER A 112 -1.27 -4.78 -12.83
C SER A 112 -2.60 -5.51 -12.66
N ARG A 113 -2.82 -6.11 -11.48
CA ARG A 113 -4.03 -6.87 -11.15
C ARG A 113 -5.26 -5.98 -11.12
N PHE A 114 -5.16 -4.82 -10.48
CA PHE A 114 -6.29 -3.92 -10.35
C PHE A 114 -6.72 -3.35 -11.70
N ARG A 115 -5.77 -2.96 -12.56
CA ARG A 115 -6.04 -2.49 -13.92
C ARG A 115 -6.71 -3.55 -14.77
N GLN A 116 -6.27 -4.81 -14.65
CA GLN A 116 -6.91 -5.93 -15.35
C GLN A 116 -8.35 -6.16 -14.86
N ALA A 117 -8.57 -6.09 -13.55
CA ALA A 117 -9.87 -6.38 -12.94
C ALA A 117 -10.88 -5.22 -13.02
N ASN A 118 -10.40 -3.97 -13.13
CA ASN A 118 -11.20 -2.76 -12.98
C ASN A 118 -10.88 -1.69 -14.05
N PRO A 119 -10.92 -2.01 -15.35
CA PRO A 119 -10.54 -1.05 -16.40
C PRO A 119 -11.41 0.23 -16.39
N GLU A 120 -12.73 0.10 -16.20
CA GLU A 120 -13.66 1.24 -16.16
C GLU A 120 -13.42 2.16 -14.97
N LEU A 121 -13.03 1.60 -13.82
CA LEU A 121 -12.70 2.38 -12.64
C LEU A 121 -11.38 3.12 -12.83
N ILE A 122 -10.38 2.49 -13.46
CA ILE A 122 -9.13 3.17 -13.82
C ILE A 122 -9.43 4.34 -14.76
N GLU A 123 -10.26 4.16 -15.78
CA GLU A 123 -10.65 5.25 -16.69
C GLU A 123 -11.29 6.42 -15.93
N ARG A 124 -12.17 6.14 -14.95
CA ARG A 124 -12.76 7.19 -14.10
C ARG A 124 -11.73 7.90 -13.24
N LEU A 125 -10.76 7.18 -12.68
CA LEU A 125 -9.67 7.78 -11.89
C LEU A 125 -8.76 8.62 -12.78
N GLU A 126 -8.51 8.21 -14.03
CA GLU A 126 -7.78 8.98 -15.03
C GLU A 126 -8.50 10.30 -15.33
N ILE A 127 -9.82 10.26 -15.59
CA ILE A 127 -10.63 11.46 -15.82
C ILE A 127 -10.59 12.40 -14.61
N ALA A 128 -10.77 11.86 -13.40
CA ALA A 128 -10.72 12.65 -12.17
C ALA A 128 -9.34 13.32 -11.98
N THR A 129 -8.26 12.59 -12.25
CA THR A 129 -6.89 13.11 -12.14
C THR A 129 -6.61 14.19 -13.17
N SER A 130 -7.01 13.99 -14.44
CA SER A 130 -6.86 15.01 -15.48
C SER A 130 -7.68 16.27 -15.21
N ALA A 131 -8.91 16.14 -14.71
CA ALA A 131 -9.74 17.27 -14.30
C ALA A 131 -9.11 18.05 -13.15
N PHE A 132 -8.42 17.35 -12.24
CA PHE A 132 -7.67 17.96 -11.16
C PHE A 132 -6.41 18.67 -11.65
N HIS A 133 -5.62 18.06 -12.54
CA HIS A 133 -4.45 18.68 -13.18
C HIS A 133 -4.77 19.99 -13.90
N ALA A 134 -5.92 20.06 -14.58
CA ALA A 134 -6.36 21.29 -15.23
C ALA A 134 -6.54 22.47 -14.26
N LYS A 135 -6.77 22.20 -12.97
CA LYS A 135 -6.92 23.22 -11.90
C LYS A 135 -5.61 23.49 -11.17
N ALA A 136 -4.75 22.49 -11.06
CA ALA A 136 -3.46 22.58 -10.39
C ALA A 136 -2.37 21.98 -11.31
N ALA A 137 -1.68 22.85 -12.06
CA ALA A 137 -0.69 22.42 -13.06
C ALA A 137 0.50 21.63 -12.49
N SER A 138 0.73 21.71 -11.18
CA SER A 138 1.72 20.90 -10.46
C SER A 138 1.25 19.47 -10.15
N ALA A 139 -0.03 19.16 -10.35
CA ALA A 139 -0.57 17.83 -10.10
C ALA A 139 -0.17 16.83 -11.20
N PRO A 140 -0.20 15.52 -10.92
CA PRO A 140 -0.04 14.47 -11.93
C PRO A 140 -1.08 14.57 -13.05
N LYS A 141 -0.70 14.26 -14.30
CA LYS A 141 -1.60 14.36 -15.48
C LYS A 141 -2.54 13.16 -15.63
N SER A 142 -2.09 12.02 -15.12
CA SER A 142 -2.79 10.74 -15.17
C SER A 142 -2.85 10.12 -13.77
N PHE A 143 -3.82 9.25 -13.55
CA PHE A 143 -3.90 8.46 -12.33
C PHE A 143 -2.67 7.57 -12.20
N ARG A 144 -2.15 7.01 -13.29
CA ARG A 144 -0.87 6.29 -13.28
C ARG A 144 0.29 7.15 -12.77
N GLU A 145 0.43 8.39 -13.25
CA GLU A 145 1.47 9.30 -12.75
C GLU A 145 1.29 9.61 -11.27
N MET A 146 0.03 9.79 -10.82
CA MET A 146 -0.27 9.99 -9.40
C MET A 146 0.11 8.76 -8.57
N TYR A 147 -0.25 7.58 -9.04
CA TYR A 147 0.09 6.31 -8.41
C TYR A 147 1.61 6.13 -8.28
N ASP A 148 2.36 6.40 -9.35
CA ASP A 148 3.82 6.31 -9.34
C ASP A 148 4.46 7.38 -8.45
N TRP A 149 3.88 8.58 -8.37
CA TRP A 149 4.31 9.65 -7.48
C TRP A 149 4.10 9.28 -6.01
N ILE A 150 2.93 8.74 -5.65
CA ILE A 150 2.64 8.25 -4.29
C ILE A 150 3.57 7.10 -3.92
N ARG A 151 3.76 6.15 -4.84
CA ARG A 151 4.70 5.04 -4.68
C ARG A 151 6.11 5.54 -4.36
N ALA A 152 6.63 6.45 -5.16
CA ALA A 152 8.00 6.95 -4.98
C ALA A 152 8.20 7.57 -3.59
N ASN A 153 7.21 8.32 -3.09
CA ASN A 153 7.31 8.96 -1.79
C ASN A 153 7.03 7.99 -0.62
N THR A 154 6.17 7.00 -0.81
CA THR A 154 5.96 5.94 0.18
C THR A 154 7.20 5.05 0.34
N LEU A 155 7.91 4.75 -0.75
CA LEU A 155 9.16 3.99 -0.70
C LEU A 155 10.28 4.76 0.01
N LYS A 156 10.38 6.08 -0.18
CA LYS A 156 11.29 6.92 0.64
C LYS A 156 10.96 6.80 2.12
N MET A 157 9.69 6.73 2.50
CA MET A 157 9.33 6.54 3.90
C MET A 157 9.73 5.19 4.46
N VAL A 158 9.69 4.13 3.65
CA VAL A 158 10.21 2.81 4.05
C VAL A 158 11.72 2.91 4.31
N GLU A 159 12.46 3.63 3.46
CA GLU A 159 13.89 3.92 3.63
C GLU A 159 14.17 4.73 4.91
N VAL A 160 13.33 5.71 5.22
CA VAL A 160 13.46 6.55 6.43
C VAL A 160 13.10 5.77 7.70
N GLN A 161 12.05 4.94 7.67
CA GLN A 161 11.64 4.11 8.81
C GLN A 161 12.75 3.14 9.25
N ARG A 162 13.62 2.71 8.33
CA ARG A 162 14.83 1.96 8.67
C ARG A 162 15.66 2.67 9.74
N LEU A 163 15.86 3.98 9.61
CA LEU A 163 16.64 4.77 10.56
C LEU A 163 15.98 4.84 11.94
N LEU A 164 14.64 4.80 12.00
CA LEU A 164 13.91 4.71 13.28
C LEU A 164 14.17 3.38 13.98
N PHE A 165 14.14 2.28 13.23
CA PHE A 165 14.32 0.94 13.80
C PHE A 165 15.79 0.65 14.14
N GLU A 166 16.74 1.07 13.30
CA GLU A 166 18.18 0.90 13.54
C GLU A 166 18.74 1.92 14.57
N GLY A 167 18.17 3.12 14.62
CA GLY A 167 18.58 4.21 15.50
C GLY A 167 18.09 4.12 16.95
N SER A 168 17.24 3.13 17.26
CA SER A 168 16.68 2.87 18.61
C SER A 168 17.71 2.50 19.69
N SER A 169 19.00 2.49 19.36
CA SER A 169 20.13 2.38 20.28
C SER A 169 20.65 3.73 20.81
N LYS A 170 20.10 4.87 20.37
CA LYS A 170 20.47 6.23 20.84
C LYS A 170 19.32 6.88 21.61
N SER A 171 19.66 7.70 22.61
CA SER A 171 18.72 8.45 23.46
C SER A 171 17.61 9.13 22.65
N GLU A 172 16.36 9.09 23.14
CA GLU A 172 15.13 9.50 22.45
C GLU A 172 15.20 10.86 21.72
N GLY A 173 15.94 11.84 22.23
CA GLY A 173 16.12 13.15 21.58
C GLY A 173 16.96 13.12 20.29
N ALA A 174 18.06 12.36 20.26
CA ALA A 174 18.97 12.31 19.11
C ALA A 174 18.39 11.54 17.91
N GLY A 175 17.46 10.61 18.17
CA GLY A 175 16.73 9.88 17.12
C GLY A 175 15.70 10.74 16.39
N SER A 176 15.12 11.73 17.07
CA SER A 176 14.11 12.63 16.49
C SER A 176 14.72 13.64 15.50
N ASP A 177 15.86 14.23 15.82
CA ASP A 177 16.52 15.23 14.96
C ASP A 177 17.14 14.60 13.71
N ALA A 178 17.75 13.41 13.86
CA ALA A 178 18.28 12.66 12.73
C ALA A 178 17.18 12.22 11.75
N LEU A 179 16.00 11.86 12.26
CA LEU A 179 14.84 11.57 11.44
C LEU A 179 14.34 12.81 10.68
N ALA A 180 14.25 13.95 11.37
CA ALA A 180 13.83 15.22 10.79
C ALA A 180 14.73 15.60 9.61
N ALA A 181 16.05 15.54 9.82
CA ALA A 181 17.04 15.85 8.80
C ALA A 181 16.95 14.89 7.60
N GLU A 182 16.68 13.59 7.84
CA GLU A 182 16.50 12.64 6.74
C GLU A 182 15.22 12.90 5.95
N LEU A 183 14.10 13.16 6.62
CA LEU A 183 12.82 13.48 5.97
C LEU A 183 12.92 14.73 5.09
N GLU A 184 13.65 15.74 5.57
CA GLU A 184 13.99 16.92 4.78
C GLU A 184 14.88 16.56 3.59
N ARG A 185 15.96 15.79 3.81
CA ARG A 185 16.90 15.35 2.78
C ARG A 185 16.22 14.58 1.64
N VAL A 186 15.23 13.73 1.96
CA VAL A 186 14.50 12.94 0.94
C VAL A 186 13.31 13.69 0.31
N GLY A 187 13.07 14.93 0.73
CA GLY A 187 12.02 15.79 0.17
C GLY A 187 10.60 15.35 0.54
N ILE A 188 10.41 14.76 1.73
CA ILE A 188 9.07 14.38 2.19
C ILE A 188 8.21 15.61 2.51
N ASN A 189 8.80 16.69 3.00
CA ASN A 189 8.04 17.92 3.30
C ASN A 189 7.40 18.50 2.03
N ASP A 190 8.14 18.59 0.92
CA ASP A 190 7.61 19.04 -0.37
C ASP A 190 6.48 18.13 -0.87
N PHE A 191 6.64 16.81 -0.67
CA PHE A 191 5.59 15.85 -0.98
C PHE A 191 4.32 16.10 -0.15
N LEU A 192 4.45 16.34 1.16
CA LEU A 192 3.32 16.57 2.06
C LEU A 192 2.62 17.90 1.78
N GLU A 193 3.38 18.93 1.46
CA GLU A 193 2.85 20.23 1.03
C GLU A 193 2.08 20.09 -0.28
N ALA A 194 2.70 19.47 -1.30
CA ALA A 194 2.03 19.18 -2.56
C ALA A 194 0.77 18.33 -2.31
N TYR A 195 0.88 17.24 -1.55
CA TYR A 195 -0.22 16.37 -1.16
C TYR A 195 -1.39 17.13 -0.54
N SER A 196 -1.13 18.11 0.34
CA SER A 196 -2.19 18.90 0.97
C SER A 196 -3.05 19.67 -0.03
N GLN A 197 -2.45 20.03 -1.17
CA GLN A 197 -3.10 20.73 -2.27
C GLN A 197 -3.79 19.78 -3.26
N LEU A 198 -3.43 18.49 -3.29
CA LEU A 198 -3.94 17.50 -4.26
C LEU A 198 -5.25 16.80 -3.85
N ARG A 199 -5.91 17.29 -2.79
CA ARG A 199 -7.13 16.66 -2.26
C ARG A 199 -8.34 17.05 -3.11
N ILE A 200 -9.03 16.04 -3.65
CA ILE A 200 -10.34 16.14 -4.28
C ILE A 200 -11.46 16.19 -3.22
N HIS A 201 -11.14 15.86 -1.95
CA HIS A 201 -12.04 15.92 -0.78
C HIS A 201 -13.29 15.01 -0.85
N GLU A 202 -13.47 14.29 -1.95
CA GLU A 202 -14.50 13.26 -2.10
C GLU A 202 -13.98 11.94 -1.52
N PRO A 203 -14.71 11.31 -0.59
CA PRO A 203 -14.30 10.02 -0.07
C PRO A 203 -14.50 8.91 -1.10
N ILE A 204 -13.65 7.88 -1.05
CA ILE A 204 -13.89 6.63 -1.78
C ILE A 204 -15.26 6.03 -1.40
N ASP A 205 -16.01 5.56 -2.40
CA ASP A 205 -17.27 4.85 -2.20
C ASP A 205 -17.03 3.41 -1.71
N ASP A 206 -17.65 3.03 -0.59
CA ASP A 206 -17.38 1.73 0.04
C ASP A 206 -17.88 0.56 -0.80
N MET A 207 -19.02 0.70 -1.49
CA MET A 207 -19.58 -0.38 -2.29
C MET A 207 -18.74 -0.59 -3.56
N GLU A 208 -18.34 0.49 -4.21
CA GLU A 208 -17.46 0.46 -5.37
C GLU A 208 -16.09 -0.11 -5.01
N ALA A 209 -15.49 0.33 -3.91
CA ALA A 209 -14.21 -0.17 -3.42
C ALA A 209 -14.27 -1.67 -3.10
N GLN A 210 -15.31 -2.12 -2.39
CA GLN A 210 -15.50 -3.53 -2.10
C GLN A 210 -15.67 -4.36 -3.38
N ALA A 211 -16.48 -3.89 -4.33
CA ALA A 211 -16.65 -4.57 -5.61
C ALA A 211 -15.32 -4.64 -6.39
N ALA A 212 -14.53 -3.56 -6.37
CA ALA A 212 -13.23 -3.51 -7.03
C ALA A 212 -12.20 -4.45 -6.38
N ILE A 213 -12.18 -4.52 -5.04
CA ILE A 213 -11.36 -5.48 -4.28
C ILE A 213 -11.76 -6.90 -4.67
N GLN A 214 -13.05 -7.23 -4.65
CA GLN A 214 -13.54 -8.57 -4.97
C GLN A 214 -13.16 -9.02 -6.39
N ARG A 215 -13.32 -8.15 -7.38
CA ARG A 215 -12.87 -8.42 -8.76
C ARG A 215 -11.36 -8.66 -8.83
N THR A 216 -10.57 -7.87 -8.10
CA THR A 216 -9.10 -8.01 -8.07
C THR A 216 -8.66 -9.29 -7.37
N LEU A 217 -9.29 -9.65 -6.26
CA LEU A 217 -9.04 -10.92 -5.57
C LEU A 217 -9.37 -12.13 -6.45
N ALA A 218 -10.42 -12.05 -7.29
CA ALA A 218 -10.73 -13.10 -8.25
C ALA A 218 -9.62 -13.26 -9.32
N VAL A 219 -8.94 -12.19 -9.72
CA VAL A 219 -7.74 -12.28 -10.58
C VAL A 219 -6.60 -12.96 -9.82
N ILE A 220 -6.32 -12.54 -8.58
CA ILE A 220 -5.27 -13.13 -7.75
C ILE A 220 -5.46 -14.63 -7.58
N VAL A 221 -6.68 -15.07 -7.25
CA VAL A 221 -7.03 -16.49 -7.08
C VAL A 221 -6.75 -17.29 -8.36
N LYS A 222 -7.11 -16.74 -9.53
CA LYS A 222 -6.87 -17.39 -10.84
C LYS A 222 -5.39 -17.54 -11.16
N GLU A 223 -4.52 -16.61 -10.74
CA GLU A 223 -3.08 -16.74 -11.02
C GLU A 223 -2.39 -17.89 -10.27
N ILE A 224 -3.07 -18.53 -9.32
CA ILE A 224 -2.50 -19.58 -8.45
C ILE A 224 -3.05 -20.97 -8.83
N GLN A 225 -4.21 -21.01 -9.49
CA GLN A 225 -4.89 -22.24 -9.89
C GLN A 225 -4.33 -22.80 -11.20
#